data_AF-A0A4S8IES9-F1
#
_entry.id   AF-A0A4S8IES9-F1
#
_cell.length_a   1.000
_cell.length_b   1.000
_cell.length_c   1.000
_cell.angle_alpha   90.00
_cell.angle_beta   90.00
_cell.angle_gamma   90.00
#
_symmetry.space_group_name_H-M   'P 1'
#
loop_
_entity.id
_entity.type
_entity.pdbx_description
1 polymer ?
#
loop_
_entity_poly.entity_id
_entity_poly.type
_entity_poly.pdbx_seq_one_letter_code
_entity_poly.pdbx_strand_id
1 'polypeptide(L)'
;MPQYSIYVFLHFLRLLFAHLETHRLHVHAQQPAVNVLREVRDFLEANPSEIITIFIEDYVSSPMGLTKVFNASGLLKYWFPVSSMPKNGDDWPLVSEMITQNQRLVVFTSEKTKEASEGIAYQWRYVVENQCEKAEALHAQASTSQPFFSRLRP
;
A
#
# COMPACT_ATOMS: atom_id res chain seq x y z
N MET A 1 6.05 -12.29 22.38
CA MET A 1 5.34 -10.99 22.24
C MET A 1 5.58 -10.50 20.81
N PRO A 2 4.71 -10.79 19.82
CA PRO A 2 4.97 -10.35 18.46
C PRO A 2 4.60 -8.87 18.33
N GLN A 3 5.56 -8.12 17.81
CA GLN A 3 5.56 -6.66 17.69
C GLN A 3 5.17 -6.34 16.25
N TYR A 4 4.05 -5.62 16.06
CA TYR A 4 3.47 -5.33 14.75
C TYR A 4 4.33 -4.31 13.98
N SER A 5 4.75 -4.65 12.76
CA SER A 5 5.43 -3.75 11.84
C SER A 5 4.51 -3.49 10.64
N ILE A 6 3.78 -2.38 10.66
CA ILE A 6 2.99 -1.92 9.52
C ILE A 6 3.94 -1.18 8.58
N TYR A 7 4.32 -1.80 7.47
CA TYR A 7 5.01 -1.11 6.38
C TYR A 7 3.96 -0.37 5.54
N VAL A 8 3.77 0.92 5.81
CA VAL A 8 3.06 1.81 4.90
C VAL A 8 3.98 2.07 3.71
N PHE A 9 3.77 1.38 2.59
CA PHE A 9 4.50 1.64 1.34
C PHE A 9 3.99 2.96 0.73
N LEU A 10 4.47 4.08 1.27
CA LEU A 10 4.16 5.43 0.81
C LEU A 10 5.35 5.94 -0.01
N HIS A 11 5.51 5.43 -1.24
CA HIS A 11 6.43 6.03 -2.23
C HIS A 11 5.69 6.89 -3.26
N PHE A 12 4.64 7.59 -2.84
CA PHE A 12 4.01 8.63 -3.66
C PHE A 12 3.41 9.77 -2.83
N LEU A 13 4.15 10.23 -1.81
CA LEU A 13 3.86 11.51 -1.15
C LEU A 13 5.15 12.22 -0.75
N ARG A 14 6.07 12.37 -1.72
CA ARG A 14 7.26 13.22 -1.56
C ARG A 14 7.23 14.50 -2.40
N LEU A 15 6.09 14.83 -3.01
CA LEU A 15 5.95 16.03 -3.84
C LEU A 15 4.92 17.05 -3.32
N LEU A 16 4.13 16.74 -2.29
CA LEU A 16 3.27 17.73 -1.61
C LEU A 16 3.90 18.30 -0.33
N PHE A 17 5.17 18.00 -0.07
CA PHE A 17 5.88 18.39 1.15
C PHE A 17 7.12 19.25 0.83
N ALA A 18 6.94 20.26 -0.02
CA ALA A 18 8.01 21.23 -0.34
C ALA A 18 7.66 22.68 0.06
N HIS A 19 6.75 22.90 1.01
CA HIS A 19 6.53 24.27 1.50
C HIS A 19 6.53 24.50 3.01
N LEU A 20 6.59 23.51 3.89
CA LEU A 20 6.79 23.81 5.32
C LEU A 20 7.66 22.76 6.01
N GLU A 21 8.96 22.84 5.76
CA GLU A 21 9.93 22.28 6.70
C GLU A 21 10.03 23.20 7.92
N THR A 22 9.77 22.65 9.09
CA THR A 22 10.69 22.61 10.24
C THR A 22 9.88 22.49 11.53
N HIS A 23 9.42 21.29 11.86
CA HIS A 23 9.52 20.81 13.23
C HIS A 23 9.77 19.31 13.20
N ARG A 24 10.86 18.95 13.88
CA ARG A 24 11.48 17.63 13.89
C ARG A 24 10.46 16.55 14.22
N LEU A 25 10.31 15.55 13.36
CA LEU A 25 9.75 14.26 13.76
C LEU A 25 10.61 13.14 13.17
N HIS A 26 11.78 12.92 13.78
CA HIS A 26 12.21 11.54 13.95
C HIS A 26 11.43 11.01 15.16
N VAL A 27 10.28 10.39 14.91
CA VAL A 27 9.51 9.72 15.95
C VAL A 27 9.45 8.24 15.62
N HIS A 28 10.45 7.49 16.11
CA HIS A 28 10.29 6.07 16.38
C HIS A 28 9.52 5.88 17.69
N ALA A 29 8.26 6.32 17.73
CA ALA A 29 7.33 5.90 18.78
C ALA A 29 6.42 4.84 18.16
N GLN A 30 6.44 3.63 18.70
CA GLN A 30 5.41 2.63 18.43
C GLN A 30 4.09 3.14 19.01
N GLN A 31 3.40 4.00 18.27
CA GLN A 31 2.06 4.42 18.61
C GLN A 31 1.10 3.26 18.34
N PRO A 32 0.05 3.09 19.17
CA PRO A 32 -1.02 2.16 18.85
C PRO A 32 -1.53 2.39 17.43
N ALA A 33 -1.68 1.34 16.62
CA ALA A 33 -2.13 1.44 15.23
C ALA A 33 -3.43 2.25 15.08
N VAL A 34 -4.30 2.22 16.11
CA VAL A 34 -5.53 3.03 16.17
C VAL A 34 -5.28 4.53 16.08
N ASN A 35 -4.15 5.05 16.59
CA ASN A 35 -3.83 6.48 16.53
C ASN A 35 -3.48 6.90 15.09
N VAL A 36 -2.63 6.13 14.42
CA VAL A 36 -2.29 6.35 13.01
C VAL A 36 -3.55 6.27 12.14
N LEU A 37 -4.43 5.29 12.40
CA LEU A 37 -5.70 5.18 11.68
C LEU A 37 -6.68 6.32 11.98
N ARG A 38 -6.57 6.98 13.14
CA ARG A 38 -7.37 8.20 13.42
C ARG A 38 -6.87 9.38 12.60
N GLU A 39 -5.57 9.52 12.38
CA GLU A 39 -5.02 10.54 11.48
C GLU A 39 -5.53 10.32 10.04
N VAL A 40 -5.60 9.06 9.58
CA VAL A 40 -6.21 8.71 8.28
C VAL A 40 -7.69 9.11 8.24
N ARG A 41 -8.45 8.84 9.32
CA ARG A 41 -9.85 9.26 9.41
C ARG A 41 -9.97 10.78 9.30
N ASP A 42 -9.17 11.51 10.05
CA ASP A 42 -9.22 12.98 10.08
C ASP A 42 -8.85 13.57 8.71
N PHE A 43 -7.90 12.95 8.00
CA PHE A 43 -7.60 13.29 6.61
C PHE A 43 -8.80 13.05 5.68
N LEU A 44 -9.44 11.88 5.73
CA LEU A 44 -10.59 11.58 4.88
C LEU A 44 -11.79 12.47 5.19
N GLU A 45 -11.99 12.85 6.46
CA GLU A 45 -13.02 13.81 6.88
C GLU A 45 -12.76 15.20 6.30
N ALA A 46 -11.51 15.68 6.36
CA ALA A 46 -11.14 16.98 5.83
C ALA A 46 -11.10 17.05 4.29
N ASN A 47 -10.93 15.89 3.62
CA ASN A 47 -10.76 15.80 2.18
C ASN A 47 -11.80 14.86 1.57
N PRO A 48 -13.04 15.31 1.29
CA PRO A 48 -14.15 14.44 0.89
C PRO A 48 -13.98 13.79 -0.49
N SER A 49 -13.10 14.33 -1.33
CA SER A 49 -12.82 13.80 -2.68
C SER A 49 -11.63 12.83 -2.74
N GLU A 50 -10.91 12.65 -1.64
CA GLU A 50 -9.73 11.80 -1.60
C GLU A 50 -10.07 10.35 -1.27
N ILE A 51 -9.29 9.42 -1.84
CA ILE A 51 -9.34 7.99 -1.58
C ILE A 51 -7.98 7.56 -1.03
N ILE A 52 -7.99 6.74 0.02
CA ILE A 52 -6.79 6.17 0.62
C ILE A 52 -6.76 4.66 0.40
N THR A 53 -5.60 4.16 0.01
CA THR A 53 -5.31 2.72 -0.04
C THR A 53 -4.28 2.36 1.02
N ILE A 54 -4.56 1.35 1.84
CA ILE A 54 -3.64 0.84 2.88
C ILE A 54 -3.30 -0.61 2.57
N PHE A 55 -2.00 -0.93 2.56
CA PHE A 55 -1.50 -2.31 2.58
C PHE A 55 -1.05 -2.64 4.00
N ILE A 56 -1.56 -3.74 4.53
CA ILE A 56 -1.21 -4.24 5.86
C ILE A 56 -0.44 -5.54 5.69
N GLU A 57 0.81 -5.51 6.10
CA GLU A 57 1.54 -6.75 6.33
C GLU A 57 1.11 -7.31 7.69
N ASP A 58 0.20 -8.30 7.67
CA ASP A 58 -0.44 -8.80 8.87
C ASP A 58 0.18 -10.11 9.34
N TYR A 59 0.83 -10.07 10.52
CA TYR A 59 1.27 -11.25 11.27
C TYR A 59 0.43 -11.47 12.55
N VAL A 60 -0.72 -10.79 12.70
CA VAL A 60 -1.61 -10.87 13.86
C VAL A 60 -2.48 -12.13 13.79
N SER A 61 -2.21 -13.11 14.66
CA SER A 61 -3.02 -14.33 14.76
C SER A 61 -4.35 -14.15 15.52
N SER A 62 -4.60 -12.97 16.10
CA SER A 62 -5.84 -12.70 16.85
C SER A 62 -7.05 -12.61 15.92
N PRO A 63 -8.13 -13.36 16.18
CA PRO A 63 -9.37 -13.25 15.39
C PRO A 63 -9.95 -11.84 15.44
N MET A 64 -10.27 -11.29 14.26
CA MET A 64 -10.87 -9.96 14.11
C MET A 64 -10.00 -8.80 14.62
N GLY A 65 -8.68 -9.01 14.70
CA GLY A 65 -7.74 -8.01 15.20
C GLY A 65 -7.79 -6.72 14.38
N LEU A 66 -7.76 -6.84 13.05
CA LEU A 66 -7.79 -5.68 12.17
C LEU A 66 -9.16 -4.99 12.18
N THR A 67 -10.25 -5.76 12.04
CA THR A 67 -11.61 -5.19 12.08
C THR A 67 -11.86 -4.37 13.35
N LYS A 68 -11.38 -4.85 14.52
CA LYS A 68 -11.54 -4.12 15.79
C LYS A 68 -10.81 -2.78 15.79
N VAL A 69 -9.59 -2.73 15.24
CA VAL A 69 -8.78 -1.50 15.20
C VAL A 69 -9.38 -0.49 14.22
N PHE A 70 -9.85 -0.93 13.05
CA PHE A 70 -10.57 -0.08 12.09
C PHE A 70 -11.91 0.45 12.62
N ASN A 71 -12.62 -0.37 13.39
CA ASN A 71 -13.83 0.08 14.07
C ASN A 71 -13.50 1.15 15.14
N ALA A 72 -12.49 0.89 15.96
CA ALA A 72 -12.06 1.80 17.03
C ALA A 72 -11.47 3.13 16.51
N SER A 73 -10.95 3.16 15.28
CA SER A 73 -10.51 4.40 14.63
C SER A 73 -11.67 5.17 13.99
N GLY A 74 -12.81 4.53 13.75
CA GLY A 74 -13.96 5.13 13.06
C GLY A 74 -13.83 5.15 11.54
N LEU A 75 -12.98 4.30 10.97
CA LEU A 75 -12.71 4.24 9.53
C LEU A 75 -13.72 3.37 8.75
N LEU A 76 -14.51 2.53 9.43
CA LEU A 76 -15.46 1.63 8.75
C LEU A 76 -16.50 2.37 7.91
N LYS A 77 -16.82 3.64 8.23
CA LYS A 77 -17.71 4.49 7.41
C LYS A 77 -17.14 4.83 6.04
N TYR A 78 -15.83 4.66 5.83
CA TYR A 78 -15.14 4.87 4.56
C TYR A 78 -14.85 3.57 3.81
N TRP A 79 -15.16 2.42 4.40
CA TRP A 79 -14.66 1.12 3.93
C TRP A 79 -15.16 0.76 2.54
N PHE A 80 -14.25 0.48 1.62
CA PHE A 80 -14.57 -0.06 0.31
C PHE A 80 -14.73 -1.59 0.39
N PRO A 81 -15.91 -2.14 0.06
CA PRO A 81 -16.19 -3.55 0.28
C PRO A 81 -15.55 -4.46 -0.77
N VAL A 82 -15.05 -5.61 -0.34
CA VAL A 82 -14.48 -6.66 -1.22
C VAL A 82 -15.46 -7.13 -2.30
N SER A 83 -16.77 -7.10 -2.02
CA SER A 83 -17.81 -7.44 -2.99
C SER A 83 -17.83 -6.53 -4.22
N SER A 84 -17.39 -5.29 -4.07
CA SER A 84 -17.30 -4.28 -5.13
C SER A 84 -15.93 -4.23 -5.79
N MET A 85 -14.97 -5.04 -5.33
CA MET A 85 -13.67 -5.15 -6.01
C MET A 85 -13.81 -5.95 -7.31
N PRO A 86 -13.04 -5.59 -8.34
CA PRO A 86 -13.07 -6.29 -9.62
C PRO A 86 -12.68 -7.75 -9.45
N LYS A 87 -13.30 -8.61 -10.25
CA LYS A 87 -13.01 -10.05 -10.30
C LYS A 87 -12.62 -10.40 -11.72
N ASN A 88 -11.70 -11.34 -11.88
CA ASN A 88 -11.37 -11.92 -13.20
C ASN A 88 -11.02 -10.89 -14.30
N GLY A 89 -10.45 -9.75 -13.93
CA GLY A 89 -10.07 -8.69 -14.89
C GLY A 89 -11.17 -7.66 -15.19
N ASP A 90 -12.27 -7.66 -14.43
CA ASP A 90 -13.25 -6.58 -14.46
C ASP A 90 -12.60 -5.23 -14.08
N ASP A 91 -13.26 -4.13 -14.46
CA ASP A 91 -12.82 -2.79 -14.11
C ASP A 91 -13.14 -2.45 -12.63
N TRP A 92 -12.31 -1.59 -12.04
CA TRP A 92 -12.64 -0.96 -10.76
C TRP A 92 -13.84 -0.01 -10.92
N PRO A 93 -14.68 0.16 -9.88
CA PRO A 93 -15.69 1.22 -9.89
C PRO A 93 -15.09 2.59 -10.15
N LEU A 94 -15.90 3.51 -10.65
CA LEU A 94 -15.43 4.86 -10.91
C LEU A 94 -15.07 5.54 -9.58
N VAL A 95 -13.98 6.31 -9.57
CA VAL A 95 -13.58 7.12 -8.42
C VAL A 95 -14.73 8.02 -7.94
N SER A 96 -15.52 8.56 -8.88
CA SER A 96 -16.71 9.36 -8.57
C SER A 96 -17.77 8.57 -7.81
N GLU A 97 -17.98 7.28 -8.13
CA GLU A 97 -18.93 6.41 -7.43
C GLU A 97 -18.42 6.07 -6.03
N MET A 98 -17.14 5.75 -5.90
CA MET A 98 -16.49 5.51 -4.60
C MET A 98 -16.63 6.73 -3.68
N ILE A 99 -16.39 7.93 -4.20
CA ILE A 99 -16.55 9.19 -3.46
C ILE A 99 -18.02 9.41 -3.07
N THR A 100 -18.94 9.27 -4.02
CA THR A 100 -20.39 9.50 -3.80
C THR A 100 -20.96 8.56 -2.74
N GLN A 101 -20.50 7.30 -2.71
CA GLN A 101 -20.91 6.31 -1.72
C GLN A 101 -20.12 6.40 -0.41
N ASN A 102 -19.19 7.36 -0.32
CA ASN A 102 -18.21 7.50 0.77
C ASN A 102 -17.37 6.23 1.03
N GLN A 103 -17.19 5.36 0.03
CA GLN A 103 -16.35 4.16 0.08
C GLN A 103 -14.92 4.49 -0.36
N ARG A 104 -14.23 5.29 0.45
CA ARG A 104 -12.98 5.97 0.12
C ARG A 104 -11.74 5.39 0.79
N LEU A 105 -11.87 4.24 1.45
CA LEU A 105 -10.78 3.52 2.09
C LEU A 105 -10.69 2.10 1.53
N VAL A 106 -9.66 1.83 0.73
CA VAL A 106 -9.35 0.50 0.21
C VAL A 106 -8.27 -0.13 1.10
N VAL A 107 -8.51 -1.33 1.61
CA VAL A 107 -7.55 -2.00 2.50
C VAL A 107 -7.21 -3.38 1.97
N PHE A 108 -5.92 -3.61 1.82
CA PHE A 108 -5.33 -4.89 1.46
C PHE A 108 -4.54 -5.48 2.61
N THR A 109 -4.49 -6.81 2.66
CA THR A 109 -3.67 -7.57 3.61
C THR A 109 -2.84 -8.63 2.90
N SER A 110 -1.66 -8.89 3.44
CA SER A 110 -0.80 -10.00 3.01
C SER A 110 -1.31 -11.38 3.46
N GLU A 111 -2.29 -11.45 4.38
CA GLU A 111 -2.79 -12.71 4.95
C GLU A 111 -4.10 -13.17 4.30
N LYS A 112 -4.04 -14.27 3.53
CA LYS A 112 -5.16 -14.76 2.70
C LYS A 112 -6.41 -15.08 3.49
N THR A 113 -6.28 -15.57 4.73
CA THR A 113 -7.42 -16.00 5.54
C THR A 113 -8.33 -14.85 5.99
N LYS A 114 -7.83 -13.61 5.97
CA LYS A 114 -8.56 -12.40 6.39
C LYS A 114 -9.64 -11.97 5.41
N GLU A 115 -9.55 -12.36 4.15
CA GLU A 115 -10.60 -12.04 3.18
C GLU A 115 -11.91 -12.76 3.52
N ALA A 116 -11.84 -14.05 3.83
CA ALA A 116 -13.00 -14.84 4.20
C ALA A 116 -13.48 -14.56 5.64
N SER A 117 -12.56 -14.26 6.56
CA SER A 117 -12.88 -14.11 7.99
C SER A 117 -13.22 -12.68 8.42
N GLU A 118 -12.59 -11.68 7.80
CA GLU A 118 -12.69 -10.27 8.20
C GLU A 118 -13.16 -9.35 7.05
N GLY A 119 -13.29 -9.88 5.82
CA GLY A 119 -13.69 -9.10 4.65
C GLY A 119 -12.62 -8.12 4.18
N ILE A 120 -11.34 -8.42 4.43
CA ILE A 120 -10.19 -7.59 4.03
C ILE A 120 -9.52 -8.22 2.82
N ALA A 121 -9.33 -7.46 1.75
CA ALA A 121 -8.88 -7.97 0.47
C ALA A 121 -7.47 -8.57 0.53
N TYR A 122 -7.30 -9.79 0.03
CA TYR A 122 -5.98 -10.39 -0.08
C TYR A 122 -5.20 -9.73 -1.23
N GLN A 123 -4.10 -9.05 -0.92
CA GLN A 123 -3.42 -8.16 -1.88
C GLN A 123 -3.09 -8.83 -3.22
N TRP A 124 -2.58 -10.07 -3.19
CA TRP A 124 -2.12 -10.79 -4.38
C TRP A 124 -3.25 -11.24 -5.30
N ARG A 125 -4.51 -11.08 -4.88
CA ARG A 125 -5.67 -11.32 -5.74
C ARG A 125 -6.03 -10.11 -6.62
N TYR A 126 -5.70 -8.91 -6.15
CA TYR A 126 -6.19 -7.66 -6.73
C TYR A 126 -5.09 -6.75 -7.26
N VAL A 127 -3.85 -6.96 -6.81
CA VAL A 127 -2.69 -6.14 -7.19
C VAL A 127 -1.73 -6.96 -8.01
N VAL A 128 -1.38 -6.45 -9.19
CA VAL A 128 -0.29 -6.96 -10.02
C VAL A 128 0.95 -6.16 -9.67
N GLU A 129 1.95 -6.79 -9.06
CA GLU A 129 3.27 -6.20 -8.96
C GLU A 129 3.90 -6.23 -10.35
N ASN A 130 4.04 -5.06 -10.98
CA ASN A 130 4.96 -4.94 -12.09
C ASN A 130 6.35 -5.21 -11.54
N GLN A 131 7.02 -6.25 -12.03
CA GLN A 131 8.43 -6.45 -11.72
C GLN A 131 9.17 -5.22 -12.23
N CYS A 132 9.60 -4.34 -11.32
CA CYS A 132 10.61 -3.36 -11.65
C CYS A 132 11.86 -4.19 -11.97
N GLU A 133 12.09 -4.43 -13.26
CA GLU A 133 13.16 -5.29 -13.72
C GLU A 133 14.45 -4.88 -13.00
N LYS A 134 15.18 -5.88 -12.48
CA LYS A 134 16.62 -5.79 -12.27
C LYS A 134 17.31 -5.59 -13.64
N ALA A 135 16.99 -4.50 -14.33
CA ALA A 135 17.57 -4.10 -15.60
C ALA A 135 19.01 -3.56 -15.45
N GLU A 136 19.61 -3.65 -14.26
CA GLU A 136 21.05 -3.46 -14.07
C GLU A 136 21.84 -4.77 -13.98
N ALA A 137 21.19 -5.94 -13.96
CA ALA A 137 21.91 -7.22 -13.83
C ALA A 137 22.36 -7.85 -15.16
N LEU A 138 21.87 -7.37 -16.33
CA LEU A 138 22.24 -7.91 -17.64
C LEU A 138 23.17 -7.01 -18.47
N HIS A 139 23.35 -5.73 -18.10
CA HIS A 139 24.32 -4.85 -18.78
C HIS A 139 25.76 -4.99 -18.24
N ALA A 140 25.95 -5.50 -17.02
CA ALA A 140 27.28 -5.60 -16.40
C ALA A 140 28.09 -6.85 -16.80
N GLN A 141 27.49 -7.83 -17.49
CA GLN A 141 28.21 -9.05 -17.94
C GLN A 141 28.56 -9.06 -19.45
N ALA A 142 28.10 -8.07 -20.22
CA ALA A 142 28.43 -7.96 -21.64
C ALA A 142 29.70 -7.14 -21.93
N SER A 143 30.27 -6.45 -20.93
CA SER A 143 31.39 -5.51 -21.14
C SER A 143 32.80 -6.06 -20.84
N THR A 144 32.93 -7.34 -20.45
CA THR A 144 34.23 -7.95 -20.11
C THR A 144 34.75 -8.99 -21.10
N SER A 145 34.21 -9.05 -22.31
CA SER A 145 34.74 -9.98 -23.32
C SER A 145 34.49 -9.49 -24.75
N GLN A 146 35.44 -8.73 -25.28
CA GLN A 146 35.91 -8.87 -26.67
C GLN A 146 37.26 -8.15 -26.82
N PRO A 147 38.25 -8.77 -27.47
CA PRO A 147 38.34 -8.55 -28.92
C PRO A 147 38.79 -9.78 -29.71
N PHE A 148 38.10 -10.03 -30.82
CA PHE A 148 38.53 -10.93 -31.89
C PHE A 148 37.88 -10.37 -33.17
N PHE A 149 38.48 -9.78 -34.20
CA PHE A 149 39.81 -9.68 -34.82
C PHE A 149 39.90 -8.24 -35.44
N SER A 150 41.01 -7.65 -35.84
CA SER A 150 42.11 -8.15 -36.69
C SER A 150 43.31 -7.19 -36.69
N ARG A 151 44.50 -7.80 -36.88
CA ARG A 151 45.78 -7.23 -37.36
C ARG A 151 45.57 -6.11 -38.40
N LEU A 152 46.37 -5.05 -38.42
CA LEU A 152 47.73 -5.04 -39.00
C LEU A 152 48.58 -3.92 -38.37
N ARG A 153 49.79 -4.26 -37.92
CA ARG A 153 50.91 -3.30 -37.86
C ARG A 153 51.45 -3.15 -39.30
N PRO A 154 52.09 -2.01 -39.63
CA PRO A 154 52.17 -1.44 -40.98
C PRO A 154 52.60 -2.41 -42.08
#